data_AF-A0A255ZB19-F1
#
_entry.id   AF-A0A255ZB19-F1
#
_cell.length_a   1.000
_cell.length_b   1.000
_cell.length_c   1.000
_cell.angle_alpha   90.00
_cell.angle_beta   90.00
_cell.angle_gamma   90.00
#
_symmetry.space_group_name_H-M   'P 1'
#
loop_
_entity.id
_entity.type
_entity.pdbx_description
1 polymer ?
#
loop_
_entity_poly.entity_id
_entity_poly.type
_entity_poly.pdbx_seq_one_letter_code
_entity_poly.pdbx_strand_id
1 'polypeptide(L)'
;MKQDQNHQPKLLILRKALDTAKVAGHTIEEFARNVAADLAESGKHVGHPKPRPSQPVLPGEDIELVIPRIQPNELLHGWRGRVATNNCLKAAKKVDSVLLNWARKESLVTDENAGFVQCAAYALGVTQQELIRDHTLTPYFSALCNMKPNKPGEPGKRQQTSLQQAHLRIDVKMAMFCPECAREDIGSRGLPFSYWRRGHHLAGVVSCSTHAVPLLVAGDDSCFDRCPDHYLSEFNTESARPLDESAQAILLRYARISEEILESAPNIDSAAASCLIRERAKAIGLRSIKGGNRKTLSTHLMDLLPLEWLEQTFPRIHWKRDKYISTIDGICMPLVTRYTTAMLCLLAAVLYDDADRALVELMGSSRKSREPFLGFDFWASREIFDSYCLYKGVVNQMAEAIGLPASTVSVGLLNQGLPGLGGRAAPMRSALRAFYVGESIETSCELAGVPKEAFIELLRSTGSRLAKALDRMSDADERIPGKQDVAESPSFDPIAQPK
;
A
#
# COMPACT_ATOMS: atom_id res chain seq x y z
N MET A 1 -9.44 -16.62 35.32
CA MET A 1 -9.63 -15.15 35.32
C MET A 1 -8.75 -14.55 34.23
N LYS A 2 -9.31 -14.20 33.06
CA LYS A 2 -8.56 -13.60 31.95
C LYS A 2 -8.59 -12.07 32.12
N GLN A 3 -7.42 -11.45 32.28
CA GLN A 3 -7.27 -10.00 32.36
C GLN A 3 -7.60 -9.36 31.01
N ASP A 4 -8.48 -8.37 31.07
CA ASP A 4 -9.04 -7.63 29.94
C ASP A 4 -7.98 -6.66 29.36
N GLN A 5 -7.55 -6.90 28.12
CA GLN A 5 -6.52 -6.12 27.42
C GLN A 5 -7.00 -4.71 26.98
N ASN A 6 -8.20 -4.29 27.38
CA ASN A 6 -8.79 -2.99 27.03
C ASN A 6 -8.26 -1.76 27.81
N HIS A 7 -7.31 -1.93 28.75
CA HIS A 7 -6.83 -0.82 29.61
C HIS A 7 -5.54 -0.12 29.15
N GLN A 8 -4.81 -0.66 28.16
CA GLN A 8 -3.53 -0.06 27.73
C GLN A 8 -3.62 1.35 27.13
N PRO A 9 -4.67 1.73 26.34
CA PRO A 9 -4.74 3.08 25.77
C PRO A 9 -4.94 4.17 26.83
N LYS A 10 -5.70 3.88 27.90
CA LYS A 10 -6.01 4.83 28.98
C LYS A 10 -4.79 5.08 29.88
N LEU A 11 -4.00 4.04 30.15
CA LEU A 11 -2.75 4.16 30.91
C LEU A 11 -1.69 4.98 30.16
N LEU A 12 -1.64 4.90 28.83
CA LEU A 12 -0.71 5.68 28.02
C LEU A 12 -1.03 7.18 28.02
N ILE A 13 -2.33 7.53 28.01
CA ILE A 13 -2.80 8.93 28.09
C ILE A 13 -2.49 9.51 29.47
N LEU A 14 -2.78 8.75 30.55
CA LEU A 14 -2.45 9.16 31.92
C LEU A 14 -0.95 9.35 32.12
N ARG A 15 -0.11 8.49 31.52
CA ARG A 15 1.35 8.60 31.63
C ARG A 15 1.89 9.84 30.92
N LYS A 16 1.42 10.13 29.71
CA LYS A 16 1.78 11.37 28.99
C LYS A 16 1.34 12.63 29.74
N ALA A 17 0.14 12.61 30.33
CA ALA A 17 -0.37 13.74 31.11
C ALA A 17 0.48 13.96 32.38
N LEU A 18 0.89 12.88 33.06
CA LEU A 18 1.76 12.93 34.24
C LEU A 18 3.17 13.46 33.88
N ASP A 19 3.71 13.04 32.74
CA ASP A 19 5.03 13.50 32.27
C ASP A 19 4.98 14.99 31.90
N THR A 20 3.87 15.46 31.32
CA THR A 20 3.66 16.89 31.00
C THR A 20 3.50 17.73 32.28
N ALA A 21 2.79 17.22 33.29
CA ALA A 21 2.63 17.89 34.58
C ALA A 21 3.96 18.02 35.36
N LYS A 22 4.84 17.00 35.26
CA LYS A 22 6.18 17.05 35.85
C LYS A 22 7.08 18.10 35.19
N VAL A 23 6.99 18.27 33.87
CA VAL A 23 7.74 19.32 33.14
C VAL A 23 7.26 20.72 33.54
N ALA A 24 5.98 20.87 33.88
CA ALA A 24 5.38 22.14 34.33
C ALA A 24 5.57 22.42 35.83
N GLY A 25 6.27 21.56 36.59
CA GLY A 25 6.55 21.76 38.01
C GLY A 25 5.36 21.51 38.95
N HIS A 26 4.27 20.92 38.46
CA HIS A 26 3.12 20.58 39.30
C HIS A 26 3.41 19.36 40.17
N THR A 27 3.02 19.44 41.44
CA THR A 27 2.98 18.26 42.31
C THR A 27 1.88 17.30 41.86
N ILE A 28 2.04 16.00 42.16
CA ILE A 28 1.03 14.99 41.79
C ILE A 28 -0.32 15.32 42.46
N GLU A 29 -0.31 15.85 43.68
CA GLU A 29 -1.53 16.29 44.36
C GLU A 29 -2.21 17.49 43.67
N GLU A 30 -1.46 18.47 43.15
CA GLU A 30 -2.03 19.60 42.40
C GLU A 30 -2.61 19.15 41.06
N PHE A 31 -1.91 18.28 40.33
CA PHE A 31 -2.42 17.72 39.08
C PHE A 31 -3.71 16.92 39.29
N ALA A 32 -3.76 16.08 40.33
CA ALA A 32 -4.96 15.33 40.67
C ALA A 32 -6.13 16.25 41.07
N ARG A 33 -5.84 17.35 41.77
CA ARG A 33 -6.86 18.33 42.19
C ARG A 33 -7.42 19.11 41.00
N ASN A 34 -6.57 19.50 40.06
CA ASN A 34 -6.98 20.21 38.84
C ASN A 34 -7.78 19.30 37.89
N VAL A 35 -7.37 18.04 37.73
CA VAL A 35 -8.14 17.06 36.94
C VAL A 35 -9.49 16.76 37.61
N ALA A 36 -9.54 16.70 38.94
CA ALA A 36 -10.80 16.52 39.67
C ALA A 36 -11.73 17.74 39.55
N ALA A 37 -11.18 18.96 39.56
CA ALA A 37 -11.92 20.20 39.34
C ALA A 37 -12.47 20.29 37.91
N ASP A 38 -11.66 19.98 36.89
CA ASP A 38 -12.09 19.92 35.49
C ASP A 38 -13.18 18.85 35.27
N LEU A 39 -13.07 17.70 35.93
CA LEU A 39 -14.09 16.66 35.87
C LEU A 39 -15.39 17.08 36.57
N ALA A 40 -15.32 17.85 37.65
CA ALA A 40 -16.48 18.40 38.37
C ALA A 40 -17.17 19.52 37.57
N GLU A 41 -16.41 20.41 36.92
CA GLU A 41 -16.96 21.46 36.04
C GLU A 41 -17.50 20.90 34.71
N SER A 42 -16.94 19.77 34.23
CA SER A 42 -17.36 19.19 32.96
C SER A 42 -18.76 18.57 32.95
N GLY A 43 -19.46 18.51 34.09
CA GLY A 43 -20.92 18.35 34.16
C GLY A 43 -21.53 17.27 33.27
N LYS A 44 -20.78 16.22 32.91
CA LYS A 44 -21.28 15.12 32.10
C LYS A 44 -22.01 14.18 33.03
N HIS A 45 -23.33 14.29 33.01
CA HIS A 45 -24.24 13.27 33.50
C HIS A 45 -23.68 11.87 33.19
N VAL A 46 -23.34 11.13 34.24
CA VAL A 46 -23.15 9.68 34.16
C VAL A 46 -24.53 9.11 33.86
N GLY A 47 -24.86 9.04 32.57
CA GLY A 47 -26.08 8.42 32.11
C GLY A 47 -26.02 6.93 32.43
N HIS A 48 -27.02 6.45 33.19
CA HIS A 48 -27.39 5.04 33.16
C HIS A 48 -27.41 4.54 31.70
N PRO A 49 -27.03 3.27 31.44
CA PRO A 49 -27.11 2.72 30.10
C PRO A 49 -28.55 2.87 29.61
N LYS A 50 -28.77 3.81 28.69
CA LYS A 50 -30.07 3.94 28.03
C LYS A 50 -30.38 2.59 27.40
N PRO A 51 -31.58 2.02 27.60
CA PRO A 51 -31.99 0.85 26.84
C PRO A 51 -31.73 1.14 25.36
N ARG A 52 -31.14 0.17 24.64
CA ARG A 52 -30.98 0.27 23.18
C ARG A 52 -32.33 0.77 22.64
N PRO A 53 -32.39 1.93 21.97
CA PRO A 53 -33.63 2.32 21.32
C PRO A 53 -34.03 1.16 20.44
N SER A 54 -35.23 0.62 20.68
CA SER A 54 -35.87 -0.30 19.75
C SER A 54 -35.69 0.30 18.36
N GLN A 55 -35.13 -0.48 17.44
CA GLN A 55 -34.98 -0.03 16.06
C GLN A 55 -36.34 0.53 15.63
N PRO A 56 -36.40 1.75 15.07
CA PRO A 56 -37.65 2.29 14.58
C PRO A 56 -38.20 1.27 13.59
N VAL A 57 -39.32 0.63 13.97
CA VAL A 57 -40.12 -0.17 13.05
C VAL A 57 -40.58 0.84 12.02
N LEU A 58 -39.92 0.83 10.86
CA LEU A 58 -40.34 1.63 9.72
C LEU A 58 -41.80 1.23 9.44
N PRO A 59 -42.72 2.19 9.33
CA PRO A 59 -44.11 1.89 9.04
C PRO A 59 -44.18 1.00 7.80
N GLY A 60 -44.93 -0.10 7.90
CA GLY A 60 -45.00 -1.18 6.93
C GLY A 60 -45.72 -0.84 5.63
N GLU A 61 -45.49 0.36 5.09
CA GLU A 61 -45.88 0.72 3.75
C GLU A 61 -44.79 0.26 2.78
N ASP A 62 -45.19 -0.49 1.74
CA ASP A 62 -44.34 -0.89 0.63
C ASP A 62 -43.89 0.35 -0.16
N ILE A 63 -42.86 1.04 0.34
CA ILE A 63 -42.22 2.12 -0.41
C ILE A 63 -41.52 1.47 -1.59
N GLU A 64 -42.01 1.77 -2.80
CA GLU A 64 -41.33 1.40 -4.04
C GLU A 64 -39.99 2.13 -4.11
N LEU A 65 -38.90 1.36 -4.04
CA LEU A 65 -37.54 1.89 -4.04
C LEU A 65 -37.19 2.37 -5.45
N VAL A 66 -37.05 3.68 -5.63
CA VAL A 66 -36.63 4.27 -6.91
C VAL A 66 -35.12 4.13 -7.06
N ILE A 67 -34.69 3.27 -8.00
CA ILE A 67 -33.27 3.07 -8.32
C ILE A 67 -32.87 3.94 -9.52
N PRO A 68 -32.16 5.07 -9.32
CA PRO A 68 -31.65 5.87 -10.43
C PRO A 68 -30.64 5.09 -11.27
N ARG A 69 -30.68 5.29 -12.59
CA ARG A 69 -29.62 4.81 -13.49
C ARG A 69 -28.29 5.48 -13.16
N ILE A 70 -27.25 4.67 -12.97
CA ILE A 70 -25.87 5.13 -12.79
C ILE A 70 -25.29 5.63 -14.13
N GLN A 71 -24.57 6.74 -14.11
CA GLN A 71 -23.98 7.37 -15.30
C GLN A 71 -22.54 6.90 -15.54
N PRO A 72 -22.04 6.89 -16.79
CA PRO A 72 -20.65 6.60 -17.06
C PRO A 72 -19.71 7.52 -16.27
N ASN A 73 -18.70 6.94 -15.63
CA ASN A 73 -17.76 7.63 -14.73
C ASN A 73 -18.39 8.30 -13.49
N GLU A 74 -19.64 8.00 -13.16
CA GLU A 74 -20.25 8.40 -11.89
C GLU A 74 -19.60 7.65 -10.73
N LEU A 75 -19.17 8.39 -9.71
CA LEU A 75 -18.66 7.85 -8.46
C LEU A 75 -19.82 7.23 -7.67
N LEU A 76 -19.63 6.01 -7.18
CA LEU A 76 -20.65 5.24 -6.47
C LEU A 76 -21.21 5.99 -5.25
N HIS A 77 -20.43 6.86 -4.61
CA HIS A 77 -20.90 7.72 -3.53
C HIS A 77 -21.91 8.78 -4.02
N GLY A 78 -21.66 9.38 -5.17
CA GLY A 78 -22.60 10.32 -5.79
C GLY A 78 -23.90 9.63 -6.21
N TRP A 79 -23.79 8.44 -6.80
CA TRP A 79 -24.96 7.62 -7.11
C TRP A 79 -25.77 7.29 -5.85
N ARG A 80 -25.10 6.88 -4.77
CA ARG A 80 -25.73 6.60 -3.46
C ARG A 80 -26.51 7.81 -2.93
N GLY A 81 -25.97 9.02 -3.09
CA GLY A 81 -26.66 10.26 -2.76
C GLY A 81 -27.93 10.46 -3.57
N ARG A 82 -27.89 10.20 -4.88
CA ARG A 82 -29.10 10.25 -5.73
C ARG A 82 -30.16 9.23 -5.33
N VAL A 83 -29.75 8.01 -4.93
CA VAL A 83 -30.70 7.04 -4.34
C VAL A 83 -31.34 7.64 -3.09
N ALA A 84 -30.56 8.31 -2.24
CA ALA A 84 -31.11 8.97 -1.05
C ALA A 84 -32.11 10.07 -1.42
N THR A 85 -31.75 10.97 -2.34
CA THR A 85 -32.60 12.08 -2.78
C THR A 85 -33.91 11.60 -3.39
N ASN A 86 -33.85 10.64 -4.33
CA ASN A 86 -35.03 10.13 -5.04
C ASN A 86 -36.01 9.39 -4.12
N ASN A 87 -35.55 8.91 -2.97
CA ASN A 87 -36.36 8.18 -2.00
C ASN A 87 -36.57 8.98 -0.70
N CYS A 88 -36.29 10.29 -0.71
CA CYS A 88 -36.43 11.19 0.44
C CYS A 88 -35.71 10.71 1.72
N LEU A 89 -34.59 10.01 1.57
CA LEU A 89 -33.80 9.49 2.68
C LEU A 89 -32.83 10.57 3.19
N LYS A 90 -32.95 10.91 4.47
CA LYS A 90 -32.13 11.96 5.10
C LYS A 90 -30.64 11.63 5.30
N ALA A 91 -30.19 10.40 4.99
CA ALA A 91 -28.81 9.99 5.23
C ALA A 91 -28.40 8.79 4.38
N ALA A 92 -27.18 8.83 3.82
CA ALA A 92 -26.57 7.73 3.07
C ALA A 92 -26.58 6.39 3.84
N LYS A 93 -26.39 6.39 5.17
CA LYS A 93 -26.45 5.15 5.99
C LYS A 93 -27.79 4.44 5.90
N LYS A 94 -28.88 5.18 5.65
CA LYS A 94 -30.21 4.58 5.46
C LYS A 94 -30.31 3.90 4.10
N VAL A 95 -29.62 4.40 3.08
CA VAL A 95 -29.58 3.79 1.73
C VAL A 95 -29.07 2.36 1.82
N ASP A 96 -28.00 2.09 2.57
CA ASP A 96 -27.40 0.74 2.66
C ASP A 96 -28.37 -0.25 3.29
N SER A 97 -29.03 0.14 4.38
CA SER A 97 -30.05 -0.70 5.02
C SER A 97 -31.27 -0.92 4.14
N VAL A 98 -31.70 0.12 3.40
CA VAL A 98 -32.85 0.05 2.50
C VAL A 98 -32.55 -0.87 1.31
N LEU A 99 -31.39 -0.71 0.66
CA LEU A 99 -30.94 -1.58 -0.42
C LEU A 99 -30.77 -3.03 0.03
N LEU A 100 -30.20 -3.26 1.20
CA LEU A 100 -30.03 -4.61 1.74
C LEU A 100 -31.39 -5.27 2.02
N ASN A 101 -32.31 -4.55 2.65
CA ASN A 101 -33.65 -5.06 2.92
C ASN A 101 -34.43 -5.33 1.62
N TRP A 102 -34.35 -4.43 0.66
CA TRP A 102 -34.93 -4.59 -0.67
C TRP A 102 -34.35 -5.82 -1.38
N ALA A 103 -33.02 -5.96 -1.45
CA ALA A 103 -32.36 -7.09 -2.10
C ALA A 103 -32.71 -8.45 -1.45
N ARG A 104 -32.92 -8.47 -0.13
CA ARG A 104 -33.38 -9.65 0.60
C ARG A 104 -34.85 -9.98 0.29
N LYS A 105 -35.73 -8.98 0.23
CA LYS A 105 -37.15 -9.16 -0.14
C LYS A 105 -37.26 -9.77 -1.53
N GLU A 106 -36.44 -9.32 -2.46
CA GLU A 106 -36.36 -9.84 -3.84
C GLU A 106 -35.58 -11.17 -3.96
N SER A 107 -35.11 -11.76 -2.85
CA SER A 107 -34.30 -12.99 -2.83
C SER A 107 -33.04 -12.92 -3.71
N LEU A 108 -32.51 -11.72 -3.98
CA LEU A 108 -31.30 -11.49 -4.78
C LEU A 108 -30.02 -11.76 -3.98
N VAL A 109 -30.12 -11.71 -2.65
CA VAL A 109 -29.00 -11.87 -1.71
C VAL A 109 -29.39 -12.84 -0.62
N THR A 110 -28.63 -13.94 -0.49
CA THR A 110 -28.77 -14.91 0.62
C THR A 110 -27.69 -14.75 1.69
N ASP A 111 -26.56 -14.09 1.38
CA ASP A 111 -25.47 -13.89 2.33
C ASP A 111 -25.83 -12.81 3.36
N GLU A 112 -25.78 -13.18 4.64
CA GLU A 112 -25.98 -12.26 5.76
C GLU A 112 -24.94 -11.13 5.79
N ASN A 113 -23.77 -11.36 5.20
CA ASN A 113 -22.65 -10.43 5.17
C ASN A 113 -22.57 -9.61 3.88
N ALA A 114 -23.61 -9.64 3.04
CA ALA A 114 -23.63 -8.86 1.81
C ALA A 114 -23.43 -7.37 2.07
N GLY A 115 -22.39 -6.82 1.45
CA GLY A 115 -22.04 -5.41 1.58
C GLY A 115 -22.88 -4.51 0.68
N PHE A 116 -22.79 -3.21 0.92
CA PHE A 116 -23.45 -2.17 0.10
C PHE A 116 -23.16 -2.33 -1.40
N VAL A 117 -21.89 -2.54 -1.79
CA VAL A 117 -21.49 -2.66 -3.21
C VAL A 117 -22.19 -3.83 -3.90
N GLN A 118 -22.35 -4.96 -3.20
CA GLN A 118 -23.05 -6.12 -3.75
C GLN A 118 -24.55 -5.82 -3.94
N CYS A 119 -25.20 -5.21 -2.94
CA CYS A 119 -26.61 -4.83 -3.04
C CYS A 119 -26.85 -3.78 -4.15
N ALA A 120 -25.95 -2.81 -4.28
CA ALA A 120 -26.00 -1.80 -5.34
C ALA A 120 -25.83 -2.43 -6.73
N ALA A 121 -24.94 -3.41 -6.89
CA ALA A 121 -24.74 -4.11 -8.15
C ALA A 121 -26.01 -4.86 -8.58
N TYR A 122 -26.67 -5.57 -7.65
CA TYR A 122 -27.96 -6.20 -7.90
C TYR A 122 -29.05 -5.18 -8.29
N ALA A 123 -29.15 -4.07 -7.55
CA ALA A 123 -30.14 -3.03 -7.84
C ALA A 123 -29.94 -2.39 -9.23
N LEU A 124 -28.69 -2.31 -9.68
CA LEU A 124 -28.31 -1.76 -10.99
C LEU A 124 -28.33 -2.80 -12.13
N GLY A 125 -28.52 -4.09 -11.82
CA GLY A 125 -28.45 -5.16 -12.81
C GLY A 125 -27.06 -5.35 -13.42
N VAL A 126 -25.99 -5.05 -12.67
CA VAL A 126 -24.59 -5.21 -13.10
C VAL A 126 -23.85 -6.17 -12.18
N THR A 127 -22.70 -6.68 -12.60
CA THR A 127 -21.86 -7.48 -11.70
C THR A 127 -21.18 -6.60 -10.65
N GLN A 128 -20.84 -7.18 -9.50
CA GLN A 128 -20.08 -6.47 -8.47
C GLN A 128 -18.71 -5.99 -8.99
N GLN A 129 -18.09 -6.77 -9.89
CA GLN A 129 -16.80 -6.44 -10.48
C GLN A 129 -16.90 -5.24 -11.41
N GLU A 130 -17.92 -5.17 -12.27
CA GLU A 130 -18.19 -4.00 -13.12
C GLU A 130 -18.47 -2.76 -12.27
N LEU A 131 -19.30 -2.86 -11.22
CA LEU A 131 -19.57 -1.73 -10.34
C LEU A 131 -18.29 -1.21 -9.65
N ILE A 132 -17.43 -2.10 -9.18
CA ILE A 132 -16.13 -1.73 -8.59
C ILE A 132 -15.24 -1.08 -9.65
N ARG A 133 -15.15 -1.66 -10.84
CA ARG A 133 -14.30 -1.17 -11.94
C ARG A 133 -14.75 0.22 -12.42
N ASP A 134 -16.04 0.41 -12.64
CA ASP A 134 -16.55 1.56 -13.40
C ASP A 134 -17.04 2.70 -12.49
N HIS A 135 -17.29 2.41 -11.21
CA HIS A 135 -17.91 3.37 -10.28
C HIS A 135 -17.15 3.57 -8.96
N THR A 136 -15.97 2.97 -8.79
CA THR A 136 -15.10 3.24 -7.62
C THR A 136 -13.70 3.69 -8.04
N LEU A 137 -12.89 4.10 -7.05
CA LEU A 137 -11.48 4.45 -7.25
C LEU A 137 -10.53 3.24 -7.15
N THR A 138 -11.08 2.03 -6.97
CA THR A 138 -10.30 0.82 -6.77
C THR A 138 -9.32 0.53 -7.89
N PRO A 139 -9.71 0.59 -9.18
CA PRO A 139 -8.78 0.28 -10.27
C PRO A 139 -7.49 1.08 -10.21
N TYR A 140 -7.61 2.37 -9.85
CA TYR A 140 -6.47 3.24 -9.67
C TYR A 140 -5.55 2.78 -8.53
N PHE A 141 -6.11 2.47 -7.35
CA PHE A 141 -5.32 2.03 -6.20
C PHE A 141 -4.75 0.62 -6.36
N SER A 142 -5.35 -0.21 -7.22
CA SER A 142 -4.88 -1.58 -7.52
C SER A 142 -4.04 -1.68 -8.79
N ALA A 143 -3.81 -0.59 -9.53
CA ALA A 143 -3.13 -0.63 -10.82
C ALA A 143 -1.70 -1.18 -10.73
N LEU A 144 -1.00 -0.98 -9.62
CA LEU A 144 0.34 -1.52 -9.40
C LEU A 144 0.30 -3.00 -8.97
N CYS A 145 0.85 -3.88 -9.80
CA CYS A 145 1.00 -5.31 -9.51
C CYS A 145 2.46 -5.68 -9.17
N ASN A 146 2.66 -6.92 -8.70
CA ASN A 146 3.96 -7.49 -8.33
C ASN A 146 4.76 -6.71 -7.27
N MET A 147 4.09 -5.87 -6.47
CA MET A 147 4.71 -5.25 -5.31
C MET A 147 5.08 -6.31 -4.27
N LYS A 148 6.30 -6.24 -3.73
CA LYS A 148 6.72 -7.17 -2.67
C LYS A 148 5.79 -7.02 -1.45
N PRO A 149 5.13 -8.11 -0.99
CA PRO A 149 4.25 -8.03 0.17
C PRO A 149 5.02 -7.59 1.42
N ASN A 150 4.32 -6.90 2.33
CA ASN A 150 4.96 -6.25 3.47
C ASN A 150 5.66 -7.22 4.42
N LYS A 151 5.12 -8.44 4.51
CA LYS A 151 5.62 -9.58 5.25
C LYS A 151 5.10 -10.84 4.56
N PRO A 152 5.87 -11.94 4.49
CA PRO A 152 5.32 -13.25 4.17
C PRO A 152 4.29 -13.60 5.26
N GLY A 153 3.03 -13.79 4.86
CA GLY A 153 1.93 -14.10 5.77
C GLY A 153 0.58 -13.78 5.12
N GLU A 154 -0.44 -14.57 5.46
CA GLU A 154 -1.81 -14.31 5.00
C GLU A 154 -2.27 -12.94 5.52
N PRO A 155 -2.96 -12.14 4.68
CA PRO A 155 -3.53 -10.87 5.13
C PRO A 155 -4.53 -11.16 6.26
N GLY A 156 -4.22 -10.68 7.47
CA GLY A 156 -5.11 -10.91 8.62
C GLY A 156 -6.51 -10.34 8.39
N LYS A 157 -7.52 -10.83 9.15
CA LYS A 157 -8.93 -10.43 9.00
C LYS A 157 -9.16 -8.92 8.91
N ARG A 158 -8.43 -8.10 9.69
CA ARG A 158 -8.50 -6.61 9.60
C ARG A 158 -8.08 -6.07 8.24
N GLN A 159 -7.09 -6.68 7.61
CA GLN A 159 -6.64 -6.30 6.27
C GLN A 159 -7.68 -6.69 5.22
N GLN A 160 -8.29 -7.87 5.34
CA GLN A 160 -9.42 -8.27 4.47
C GLN A 160 -10.61 -7.31 4.60
N THR A 161 -11.05 -6.98 5.82
CA THR A 161 -12.15 -6.01 6.02
C THR A 161 -11.76 -4.62 5.50
N SER A 162 -10.51 -4.20 5.70
CA SER A 162 -10.02 -2.94 5.14
C SER A 162 -9.96 -2.93 3.62
N LEU A 163 -9.74 -4.08 2.98
CA LEU A 163 -9.78 -4.23 1.52
C LEU A 163 -11.21 -4.16 1.00
N GLN A 164 -12.16 -4.85 1.66
CA GLN A 164 -13.58 -4.80 1.32
C GLN A 164 -14.16 -3.37 1.42
N GLN A 165 -13.70 -2.59 2.41
CA GLN A 165 -14.11 -1.19 2.57
C GLN A 165 -13.25 -0.20 1.77
N ALA A 166 -12.10 -0.62 1.23
CA ALA A 166 -11.20 0.30 0.50
C ALA A 166 -11.89 0.93 -0.70
N HIS A 167 -12.81 0.19 -1.36
CA HIS A 167 -13.57 0.65 -2.51
C HIS A 167 -14.45 1.88 -2.20
N LEU A 168 -14.82 2.08 -0.93
CA LEU A 168 -15.62 3.20 -0.45
C LEU A 168 -14.79 4.29 0.27
N ARG A 169 -13.47 4.11 0.40
CA ARG A 169 -12.63 5.12 1.05
C ARG A 169 -12.28 6.20 0.05
N ILE A 170 -13.00 7.32 0.16
CA ILE A 170 -12.57 8.59 -0.38
C ILE A 170 -11.80 9.27 0.77
N ASP A 171 -10.48 9.38 0.64
CA ASP A 171 -9.63 9.99 1.67
C ASP A 171 -9.85 11.51 1.79
N VAL A 172 -10.51 12.14 0.80
CA VAL A 172 -10.90 13.54 0.85
C VAL A 172 -12.22 13.69 1.62
N LYS A 173 -12.20 14.53 2.66
CA LYS A 173 -13.39 14.90 3.45
C LYS A 173 -14.42 15.70 2.66
N MET A 174 -14.06 16.13 1.46
CA MET A 174 -14.84 17.07 0.64
C MET A 174 -14.95 16.49 -0.76
N ALA A 175 -16.12 16.63 -1.38
CA ALA A 175 -16.34 16.19 -2.75
C ALA A 175 -15.83 17.26 -3.72
N MET A 176 -15.19 16.83 -4.81
CA MET A 176 -14.63 17.74 -5.81
C MET A 176 -15.38 17.63 -7.13
N PHE A 177 -15.64 18.77 -7.76
CA PHE A 177 -16.32 18.81 -9.05
C PHE A 177 -15.77 19.88 -9.97
N CYS A 178 -15.95 19.67 -11.26
CA CYS A 178 -15.66 20.66 -12.28
C CYS A 178 -16.96 21.40 -12.62
N PRO A 179 -17.00 22.74 -12.57
CA PRO A 179 -18.21 23.50 -12.89
C PRO A 179 -18.61 23.33 -14.36
N GLU A 180 -17.64 23.20 -15.27
CA GLU A 180 -17.94 22.97 -16.70
C GLU A 180 -18.53 21.58 -16.95
N CYS A 181 -17.99 20.52 -16.33
CA CYS A 181 -18.61 19.19 -16.37
C CYS A 181 -20.08 19.24 -15.91
N ALA A 182 -20.36 19.94 -14.80
CA ALA A 182 -21.71 20.02 -14.27
C ALA A 182 -22.67 20.78 -15.21
N ARG A 183 -22.20 21.86 -15.84
CA ARG A 183 -22.98 22.61 -16.86
C ARG A 183 -23.18 21.80 -18.13
N GLU A 184 -22.19 21.04 -18.58
CA GLU A 184 -22.32 20.15 -19.74
C GLU A 184 -23.32 19.03 -19.49
N ASP A 185 -23.30 18.42 -18.30
CA ASP A 185 -24.24 17.35 -17.95
C ASP A 185 -25.69 17.84 -18.09
N ILE A 186 -26.00 19.05 -17.61
CA ILE A 186 -27.36 19.61 -17.68
C ILE A 186 -27.67 20.22 -19.06
N GLY A 187 -26.73 20.98 -19.61
CA GLY A 187 -26.91 21.75 -20.83
C GLY A 187 -26.76 20.88 -22.08
N SER A 188 -25.51 20.58 -22.46
CA SER A 188 -25.21 19.95 -23.75
C SER A 188 -25.62 18.48 -23.81
N ARG A 189 -25.59 17.75 -22.69
CA ARG A 189 -26.02 16.35 -22.61
C ARG A 189 -27.52 16.19 -22.32
N GLY A 190 -28.19 17.27 -21.89
CA GLY A 190 -29.62 17.27 -21.58
C GLY A 190 -30.01 16.35 -20.41
N LEU A 191 -29.08 16.04 -19.50
CA LEU A 191 -29.40 15.29 -18.30
C LEU A 191 -30.16 16.22 -17.33
N PRO A 192 -31.12 15.73 -16.56
CA PRO A 192 -31.84 16.55 -15.59
C PRO A 192 -31.01 16.88 -14.34
N PHE A 193 -29.77 16.40 -14.25
CA PHE A 193 -28.87 16.56 -13.11
C PHE A 193 -27.42 16.44 -13.58
N SER A 194 -26.47 16.93 -12.78
CA SER A 194 -25.05 16.60 -12.92
C SER A 194 -24.64 15.50 -11.94
N TYR A 195 -23.46 14.91 -12.10
CA TYR A 195 -23.01 13.83 -11.22
C TYR A 195 -21.53 13.89 -10.85
N TRP A 196 -21.20 13.31 -9.70
CA TRP A 196 -19.84 13.28 -9.17
C TRP A 196 -18.96 12.36 -10.02
N ARG A 197 -17.96 12.92 -10.69
CA ARG A 197 -17.02 12.14 -11.52
C ARG A 197 -15.93 11.51 -10.67
N ARG A 198 -15.58 10.26 -10.95
CA ARG A 198 -14.52 9.55 -10.21
C ARG A 198 -13.15 10.24 -10.32
N GLY A 199 -12.76 10.68 -11.52
CA GLY A 199 -11.46 11.30 -11.78
C GLY A 199 -11.16 12.50 -10.89
N HIS A 200 -12.18 13.31 -10.59
CA HIS A 200 -12.07 14.46 -9.70
C HIS A 200 -11.72 14.11 -8.25
N HIS A 201 -11.86 12.84 -7.84
CA HIS A 201 -11.62 12.39 -6.47
C HIS A 201 -10.28 11.63 -6.32
N LEU A 202 -9.48 11.58 -7.38
CA LEU A 202 -8.14 11.01 -7.33
C LEU A 202 -7.22 11.92 -6.50
N ALA A 203 -6.35 11.31 -5.69
CA ALA A 203 -5.46 12.05 -4.79
C ALA A 203 -4.62 13.08 -5.56
N GLY A 204 -4.62 14.34 -5.14
CA GLY A 204 -3.84 15.42 -5.76
C GLY A 204 -4.42 15.98 -7.06
N VAL A 205 -5.50 15.41 -7.61
CA VAL A 205 -6.17 16.01 -8.76
C VAL A 205 -6.91 17.25 -8.29
N VAL A 206 -6.42 18.42 -8.71
CA VAL A 206 -6.95 19.76 -8.35
C VAL A 206 -7.51 20.51 -9.56
N SER A 207 -7.44 19.91 -10.75
CA SER A 207 -7.96 20.48 -11.99
C SER A 207 -8.57 19.37 -12.84
N CYS A 208 -9.63 19.70 -13.56
CA CYS A 208 -10.27 18.78 -14.49
C CYS A 208 -9.35 18.55 -15.70
N SER A 209 -9.06 17.29 -16.04
CA SER A 209 -8.23 16.97 -17.20
C SER A 209 -8.89 17.37 -18.54
N THR A 210 -10.24 17.38 -18.56
CA THR A 210 -11.04 17.64 -19.77
C THR A 210 -11.18 19.14 -20.03
N HIS A 211 -11.57 19.89 -19.00
CA HIS A 211 -11.83 21.33 -19.12
C HIS A 211 -10.64 22.23 -18.76
N ALA A 212 -9.57 21.65 -18.20
CA ALA A 212 -8.39 22.36 -17.72
C ALA A 212 -8.66 23.48 -16.69
N VAL A 213 -9.81 23.43 -16.01
CA VAL A 213 -10.20 24.37 -14.94
C VAL A 213 -9.96 23.78 -13.55
N PRO A 214 -9.69 24.61 -12.53
CA PRO A 214 -9.62 24.15 -11.14
C PRO A 214 -10.90 23.45 -10.69
N LEU A 215 -10.76 22.40 -9.89
CA LEU A 215 -11.90 21.74 -9.26
C LEU A 215 -12.40 22.57 -8.08
N LEU A 216 -13.72 22.68 -7.97
CA LEU A 216 -14.40 23.26 -6.82
C LEU A 216 -14.63 22.18 -5.77
N VAL A 217 -14.70 22.59 -4.51
CA VAL A 217 -14.75 21.70 -3.36
C VAL A 217 -16.06 21.91 -2.62
N ALA A 218 -16.98 20.95 -2.66
CA ALA A 218 -18.18 20.98 -1.84
C ALA A 218 -17.82 20.69 -0.37
N GLY A 219 -17.96 21.71 0.48
CA GLY A 219 -17.39 21.74 1.83
C GLY A 219 -18.25 21.11 2.93
N ASP A 220 -19.39 20.50 2.61
CA ASP A 220 -20.28 19.92 3.61
C ASP A 220 -20.07 18.41 3.81
N ASP A 221 -20.32 17.92 5.03
CA ASP A 221 -20.16 16.49 5.40
C ASP A 221 -21.11 15.55 4.63
N SER A 222 -22.15 16.11 4.01
CA SER A 222 -23.17 15.42 3.21
C SER A 222 -23.02 15.73 1.71
N CYS A 223 -21.83 16.15 1.25
CA CYS A 223 -21.68 16.70 -0.09
C CYS A 223 -22.13 15.76 -1.21
N PHE A 224 -22.00 14.45 -1.00
CA PHE A 224 -22.48 13.45 -1.96
C PHE A 224 -24.00 13.26 -1.98
N ASP A 225 -24.75 13.74 -0.98
CA ASP A 225 -26.22 13.65 -0.91
C ASP A 225 -26.93 14.61 -1.89
N ARG A 226 -26.17 15.53 -2.52
CA ARG A 226 -26.65 16.44 -3.57
C ARG A 226 -25.81 16.26 -4.84
N CYS A 227 -26.38 16.68 -5.97
CA CYS A 227 -25.66 16.68 -7.26
C CYS A 227 -24.74 17.91 -7.35
N PRO A 228 -23.61 17.86 -8.09
CA PRO A 228 -22.68 18.97 -8.21
C PRO A 228 -23.29 20.31 -8.65
N ASP A 229 -24.32 20.28 -9.49
CA ASP A 229 -25.02 21.47 -10.00
C ASP A 229 -25.68 22.30 -8.91
N HIS A 230 -26.04 21.65 -7.79
CA HIS A 230 -26.52 22.33 -6.60
C HIS A 230 -25.53 23.36 -6.07
N TYR A 231 -24.23 23.10 -6.23
CA TYR A 231 -23.15 23.93 -5.71
C TYR A 231 -22.72 25.03 -6.70
N LEU A 232 -23.20 25.03 -7.95
CA LEU A 232 -22.76 26.01 -8.97
C LEU A 232 -23.02 27.46 -8.58
N SER A 233 -24.12 27.73 -7.86
CA SER A 233 -24.47 29.08 -7.41
C SER A 233 -23.72 29.54 -6.16
N GLU A 234 -23.14 28.61 -5.40
CA GLU A 234 -22.53 28.90 -4.09
C GLU A 234 -21.05 29.30 -4.21
N PHE A 235 -20.40 28.96 -5.32
CA PHE A 235 -18.97 29.20 -5.48
C PHE A 235 -18.66 30.47 -6.26
N ASN A 236 -17.97 31.39 -5.59
CA ASN A 236 -17.23 32.44 -6.24
C ASN A 236 -15.86 31.90 -6.67
N THR A 237 -15.54 31.97 -7.96
CA THR A 237 -14.31 31.46 -8.59
C THR A 237 -13.02 32.13 -8.09
N GLU A 238 -13.12 33.19 -7.30
CA GLU A 238 -12.00 34.01 -6.84
C GLU A 238 -11.09 33.35 -5.78
N SER A 239 -11.44 32.17 -5.25
CA SER A 239 -10.71 31.56 -4.13
C SER A 239 -9.55 30.63 -4.51
N ALA A 240 -9.40 30.27 -5.80
CA ALA A 240 -8.29 29.42 -6.23
C ALA A 240 -7.00 30.25 -6.33
N ARG A 241 -6.01 29.92 -5.49
CA ARG A 241 -4.67 30.51 -5.64
C ARG A 241 -4.14 30.14 -7.03
N PRO A 242 -3.75 31.11 -7.87
CA PRO A 242 -3.21 30.80 -9.18
C PRO A 242 -1.93 29.98 -9.02
N LEU A 243 -1.83 28.90 -9.77
CA LEU A 243 -0.61 28.11 -9.90
C LEU A 243 0.27 28.74 -10.98
N ASP A 244 1.58 28.54 -10.85
CA ASP A 244 2.49 28.84 -11.95
C ASP A 244 2.12 28.00 -13.18
N GLU A 245 2.25 28.56 -14.38
CA GLU A 245 1.86 27.92 -15.64
C GLU A 245 2.56 26.57 -15.82
N SER A 246 3.84 26.46 -15.43
CA SER A 246 4.59 25.20 -15.53
C SER A 246 4.07 24.14 -14.55
N ALA A 247 3.75 24.55 -13.32
CA ALA A 247 3.14 23.67 -12.33
C ALA A 247 1.74 23.21 -12.77
N GLN A 248 0.93 24.11 -13.33
CA GLN A 248 -0.39 23.80 -13.87
C GLN A 248 -0.30 22.77 -15.01
N ALA A 249 0.65 22.92 -15.94
CA ALA A 249 0.85 21.97 -17.02
C ALA A 249 1.21 20.56 -16.49
N ILE A 250 2.08 20.48 -15.47
CA ILE A 250 2.43 19.20 -14.82
C ILE A 250 1.20 18.60 -14.12
N LEU A 251 0.41 19.40 -13.41
CA LEU A 251 -0.77 18.91 -12.68
C LEU A 251 -1.92 18.48 -13.60
N LEU A 252 -2.09 19.12 -14.77
CA LEU A 252 -3.02 18.66 -15.80
C LEU A 252 -2.56 17.34 -16.43
N ARG A 253 -1.26 17.20 -16.71
CA ARG A 253 -0.67 15.94 -17.17
C ARG A 253 -0.85 14.82 -16.13
N TYR A 254 -0.64 15.15 -14.86
CA TYR A 254 -0.90 14.24 -13.74
C TYR A 254 -2.37 13.79 -13.67
N ALA A 255 -3.31 14.73 -13.77
CA ALA A 255 -4.74 14.42 -13.77
C ALA A 255 -5.11 13.47 -14.91
N ARG A 256 -4.65 13.78 -16.13
CA ARG A 256 -4.89 12.95 -17.32
C ARG A 256 -4.33 11.52 -17.17
N ILE A 257 -3.07 11.38 -16.74
CA ILE A 257 -2.45 10.05 -16.52
C ILE A 257 -3.23 9.28 -15.45
N SER A 258 -3.62 9.95 -14.37
CA SER A 258 -4.32 9.31 -13.25
C SER A 258 -5.71 8.83 -13.64
N GLU A 259 -6.45 9.63 -14.42
CA GLU A 259 -7.77 9.29 -14.94
C GLU A 259 -7.72 8.14 -15.94
N GLU A 260 -6.78 8.14 -16.89
CA GLU A 260 -6.64 7.04 -17.84
C GLU A 260 -6.32 5.72 -17.13
N ILE A 261 -5.44 5.73 -16.11
CA ILE A 261 -5.15 4.54 -15.31
C ILE A 261 -6.40 4.08 -14.53
N LEU A 262 -7.22 5.01 -14.04
CA LEU A 262 -8.49 4.69 -13.38
C LEU A 262 -9.49 4.04 -14.36
N GLU A 263 -9.60 4.56 -15.58
CA GLU A 263 -10.58 4.11 -16.59
C GLU A 263 -10.17 2.78 -17.23
N SER A 264 -8.91 2.63 -17.62
CA SER A 264 -8.39 1.43 -18.28
C SER A 264 -8.10 0.26 -17.32
N ALA A 265 -8.01 0.53 -16.02
CA ALA A 265 -7.74 -0.46 -14.97
C ALA A 265 -6.54 -1.39 -15.27
N PRO A 266 -5.35 -0.86 -15.61
CA PRO A 266 -4.24 -1.67 -16.08
C PRO A 266 -3.56 -2.44 -14.94
N ASN A 267 -2.91 -3.54 -15.28
CA ASN A 267 -1.97 -4.23 -14.40
C ASN A 267 -0.53 -3.77 -14.70
N ILE A 268 -0.09 -2.71 -14.02
CA ILE A 268 1.24 -2.11 -14.19
C ILE A 268 2.26 -2.86 -13.33
N ASP A 269 3.23 -3.53 -13.96
CA ASP A 269 4.32 -4.18 -13.23
C ASP A 269 5.20 -3.12 -12.56
N SER A 270 5.17 -3.09 -11.22
CA SER A 270 5.92 -2.09 -10.44
C SER A 270 7.43 -2.11 -10.71
N ALA A 271 8.03 -3.27 -10.97
CA ALA A 271 9.45 -3.34 -11.26
C ALA A 271 9.78 -2.79 -12.66
N ALA A 272 8.93 -3.03 -13.66
CA ALA A 272 9.06 -2.47 -15.00
C ALA A 272 8.90 -0.96 -14.97
N ALA A 273 7.85 -0.46 -14.32
CA ALA A 273 7.61 0.97 -14.12
C ALA A 273 8.79 1.64 -13.39
N SER A 274 9.34 1.03 -12.33
CA SER A 274 10.56 1.52 -11.66
C SER A 274 11.76 1.66 -12.60
N CYS A 275 11.98 0.70 -13.51
CA CYS A 275 13.06 0.77 -14.49
C CYS A 275 12.84 1.92 -15.48
N LEU A 276 11.60 2.08 -15.97
CA LEU A 276 11.22 3.14 -16.89
C LEU A 276 11.44 4.52 -16.25
N ILE A 277 10.92 4.73 -15.04
CA ILE A 277 11.10 5.96 -14.28
C ILE A 277 12.59 6.24 -14.03
N ARG A 278 13.39 5.21 -13.72
CA ARG A 278 14.85 5.36 -13.58
C ARG A 278 15.52 5.84 -14.86
N GLU A 279 15.17 5.26 -16.00
CA GLU A 279 15.76 5.62 -17.29
C GLU A 279 15.43 7.06 -17.66
N ARG A 280 14.17 7.46 -17.48
CA ARG A 280 13.73 8.85 -17.69
C ARG A 280 14.41 9.83 -16.74
N ALA A 281 14.47 9.52 -15.45
CA ALA A 281 15.18 10.34 -14.47
C ALA A 281 16.67 10.51 -14.82
N LYS A 282 17.34 9.45 -15.29
CA LYS A 282 18.73 9.53 -15.74
C LYS A 282 18.90 10.40 -16.97
N ALA A 283 17.96 10.34 -17.93
CA ALA A 283 18.01 11.13 -19.16
C ALA A 283 18.01 12.64 -18.90
N ILE A 284 17.30 13.09 -17.84
CA ILE A 284 17.29 14.49 -17.39
C ILE A 284 18.31 14.79 -16.29
N GLY A 285 19.31 13.92 -16.09
CA GLY A 285 20.43 14.19 -15.18
C GLY A 285 20.12 14.01 -13.68
N LEU A 286 19.01 13.37 -13.30
CA LEU A 286 18.67 13.12 -11.90
C LEU A 286 19.38 11.89 -11.32
N ARG A 287 19.47 11.88 -9.99
CA ARG A 287 20.04 10.80 -9.18
C ARG A 287 19.03 9.68 -8.99
N SER A 288 19.41 8.46 -9.37
CA SER A 288 18.54 7.26 -9.26
C SER A 288 18.91 6.30 -8.12
N ILE A 289 19.95 6.62 -7.34
CA ILE A 289 20.46 5.77 -6.25
C ILE A 289 20.70 6.61 -4.99
N LYS A 290 20.88 5.98 -3.83
CA LYS A 290 21.03 6.68 -2.54
C LYS A 290 22.26 7.62 -2.49
N GLY A 291 23.35 7.25 -3.15
CA GLY A 291 24.60 8.03 -3.18
C GLY A 291 24.78 8.87 -4.44
N GLY A 292 25.64 9.89 -4.38
CA GLY A 292 26.04 10.73 -5.51
C GLY A 292 25.59 12.19 -5.40
N ASN A 293 26.20 13.07 -6.20
CA ASN A 293 26.04 14.53 -6.06
C ASN A 293 24.95 15.13 -6.97
N ARG A 294 24.25 14.30 -7.76
CA ARG A 294 23.14 14.76 -8.61
C ARG A 294 21.87 15.01 -7.78
N LYS A 295 21.01 15.90 -8.28
CA LYS A 295 19.71 16.23 -7.69
C LYS A 295 18.81 14.98 -7.62
N THR A 296 18.08 14.81 -6.52
CA THR A 296 17.10 13.72 -6.36
C THR A 296 15.80 13.99 -7.11
N LEU A 297 14.98 12.94 -7.31
CA LEU A 297 13.61 13.12 -7.79
C LEU A 297 12.80 13.94 -6.79
N SER A 298 12.92 13.67 -5.50
CA SER A 298 12.24 14.42 -4.45
C SER A 298 12.58 15.91 -4.46
N THR A 299 13.86 16.30 -4.54
CA THR A 299 14.26 17.70 -4.68
C THR A 299 13.76 18.29 -6.00
N HIS A 300 13.78 17.52 -7.09
CA HIS A 300 13.26 17.97 -8.37
C HIS A 300 11.75 18.27 -8.31
N LEU A 301 10.95 17.43 -7.65
CA LEU A 301 9.52 17.69 -7.42
C LEU A 301 9.29 18.98 -6.63
N MET A 302 10.03 19.19 -5.53
CA MET A 302 9.90 20.40 -4.69
C MET A 302 10.31 21.69 -5.41
N ASP A 303 11.05 21.60 -6.51
CA ASP A 303 11.44 22.76 -7.31
C ASP A 303 10.45 23.04 -8.45
N LEU A 304 9.59 22.08 -8.81
CA LEU A 304 8.60 22.22 -9.88
C LEU A 304 7.18 22.45 -9.35
N LEU A 305 6.88 22.01 -8.13
CA LEU A 305 5.53 21.98 -7.59
C LEU A 305 5.46 22.66 -6.22
N PRO A 306 4.33 23.31 -5.88
CA PRO A 306 4.12 23.88 -4.56
C PRO A 306 4.27 22.82 -3.46
N LEU A 307 5.07 23.14 -2.44
CA LEU A 307 5.31 22.22 -1.32
C LEU A 307 4.01 21.88 -0.59
N GLU A 308 3.09 22.85 -0.46
CA GLU A 308 1.80 22.68 0.20
C GLU A 308 0.94 21.63 -0.52
N TRP A 309 0.95 21.61 -1.85
CA TRP A 309 0.23 20.60 -2.63
C TRP A 309 0.86 19.21 -2.46
N LEU A 310 2.19 19.12 -2.43
CA LEU A 310 2.91 17.87 -2.20
C LEU A 310 2.64 17.28 -0.81
N GLU A 311 2.57 18.13 0.22
CA GLU A 311 2.24 17.74 1.59
C GLU A 311 0.78 17.31 1.73
N GLN A 312 -0.14 18.01 1.09
CA GLN A 312 -1.57 17.63 1.09
C GLN A 312 -1.82 16.31 0.34
N THR A 313 -1.17 16.13 -0.81
CA THR A 313 -1.36 14.93 -1.66
C THR A 313 -0.64 13.70 -1.08
N PHE A 314 0.54 13.89 -0.47
CA PHE A 314 1.35 12.82 0.08
C PHE A 314 1.70 13.07 1.57
N PRO A 315 0.71 13.08 2.47
CA PRO A 315 0.89 13.52 3.86
C PRO A 315 1.78 12.61 4.69
N ARG A 316 2.09 11.40 4.20
CA ARG A 316 3.00 10.44 4.86
C ARG A 316 4.46 10.63 4.48
N ILE A 317 4.77 11.57 3.58
CA ILE A 317 6.13 11.84 3.12
C ILE A 317 6.69 13.02 3.90
N HIS A 318 7.85 12.81 4.51
CA HIS A 318 8.61 13.89 5.15
C HIS A 318 9.48 14.59 4.11
N TRP A 319 8.91 15.61 3.47
CA TRP A 319 9.59 16.42 2.45
C TRP A 319 10.80 17.15 3.03
N LYS A 320 11.99 16.89 2.47
CA LYS A 320 13.26 17.49 2.90
C LYS A 320 14.14 17.74 1.68
N ARG A 321 14.45 19.02 1.42
CA ARG A 321 15.33 19.42 0.32
C ARG A 321 16.71 18.79 0.47
N ASP A 322 17.29 18.39 -0.65
CA ASP A 322 18.62 17.80 -0.81
C ASP A 322 18.87 16.49 -0.06
N LYS A 323 17.81 15.85 0.43
CA LYS A 323 17.89 14.54 1.08
C LYS A 323 17.25 13.47 0.20
N TYR A 324 17.81 12.27 0.28
CA TYR A 324 17.20 11.10 -0.34
C TYR A 324 15.97 10.67 0.47
N ILE A 325 14.80 10.74 -0.14
CA ILE A 325 13.52 10.30 0.42
C ILE A 325 13.21 8.94 -0.19
N SER A 326 13.41 7.88 0.60
CA SER A 326 13.31 6.50 0.11
C SER A 326 11.99 6.20 -0.61
N THR A 327 10.86 6.69 -0.12
CA THR A 327 9.52 6.48 -0.73
C THR A 327 9.40 7.03 -2.15
N ILE A 328 10.15 8.08 -2.50
CA ILE A 328 10.11 8.73 -3.82
C ILE A 328 11.33 8.31 -4.64
N ASP A 329 12.52 8.59 -4.12
CA ASP A 329 13.77 8.41 -4.86
C ASP A 329 14.10 6.95 -5.10
N GLY A 330 13.67 6.07 -4.19
CA GLY A 330 13.87 4.64 -4.37
C GLY A 330 12.89 4.00 -5.34
N ILE A 331 11.93 4.73 -5.93
CA ILE A 331 11.10 4.23 -7.04
C ILE A 331 11.96 3.84 -8.23
N CYS A 332 13.13 4.46 -8.41
CA CYS A 332 14.10 4.05 -9.43
C CYS A 332 14.69 2.65 -9.20
N MET A 333 14.42 2.03 -8.05
CA MET A 333 14.97 0.74 -7.64
C MET A 333 13.87 -0.33 -7.62
N PRO A 334 13.81 -1.25 -8.61
CA PRO A 334 12.68 -2.17 -8.87
C PRO A 334 12.43 -3.23 -7.78
N LEU A 335 13.12 -3.16 -6.64
CA LEU A 335 13.08 -4.17 -5.57
C LEU A 335 13.02 -3.58 -4.17
N VAL A 336 13.10 -2.25 -4.03
CA VAL A 336 13.48 -1.59 -2.77
C VAL A 336 12.34 -0.78 -2.16
N THR A 337 11.33 -0.36 -2.94
CA THR A 337 10.36 0.62 -2.44
C THR A 337 8.92 0.28 -2.74
N ARG A 338 8.08 0.70 -1.79
CA ARG A 338 6.63 0.71 -1.89
C ARG A 338 6.25 2.13 -2.26
N TYR A 339 5.66 2.29 -3.43
CA TYR A 339 5.08 3.54 -3.86
C TYR A 339 3.65 3.32 -4.30
N THR A 340 2.89 4.39 -4.37
CA THR A 340 1.47 4.36 -4.74
C THR A 340 1.33 4.66 -6.24
N THR A 341 0.19 4.29 -6.83
CA THR A 341 -0.16 4.70 -8.20
C THR A 341 -0.10 6.21 -8.35
N ALA A 342 -0.53 6.98 -7.34
CA ALA A 342 -0.42 8.44 -7.34
C ALA A 342 1.02 8.94 -7.45
N MET A 343 1.97 8.35 -6.70
CA MET A 343 3.37 8.75 -6.84
C MET A 343 3.92 8.37 -8.22
N LEU A 344 3.53 7.22 -8.78
CA LEU A 344 3.91 6.84 -10.14
C LEU A 344 3.40 7.84 -11.17
N CYS A 345 2.12 8.20 -11.10
CA CYS A 345 1.50 9.17 -12.01
C CYS A 345 2.18 10.54 -11.91
N LEU A 346 2.54 10.98 -10.70
CA LEU A 346 3.26 12.24 -10.49
C LEU A 346 4.65 12.22 -11.12
N LEU A 347 5.42 11.15 -10.89
CA LEU A 347 6.73 11.02 -11.50
C LEU A 347 6.64 10.93 -13.02
N ALA A 348 5.63 10.24 -13.56
CA ALA A 348 5.38 10.21 -14.99
C ALA A 348 5.03 11.60 -15.54
N ALA A 349 4.16 12.35 -14.87
CA ALA A 349 3.79 13.70 -15.27
C ALA A 349 5.00 14.66 -15.31
N VAL A 350 5.97 14.48 -14.40
CA VAL A 350 7.18 15.31 -14.35
C VAL A 350 8.25 14.87 -15.35
N LEU A 351 8.38 13.57 -15.60
CA LEU A 351 9.45 13.01 -16.43
C LEU A 351 9.11 12.87 -17.92
N TYR A 352 7.85 13.05 -18.29
CA TYR A 352 7.38 13.03 -19.68
C TYR A 352 6.72 14.34 -20.03
N ASP A 353 7.02 14.87 -21.22
CA ASP A 353 6.37 16.08 -21.73
C ASP A 353 4.93 15.84 -22.23
N ASP A 354 4.58 14.58 -22.46
CA ASP A 354 3.29 14.16 -23.01
C ASP A 354 2.66 13.03 -22.18
N ALA A 355 1.36 13.16 -21.88
CA ALA A 355 0.62 12.19 -21.07
C ALA A 355 0.43 10.86 -21.81
N ASP A 356 0.11 10.90 -23.11
CA ASP A 356 -0.21 9.70 -23.89
C ASP A 356 1.01 8.82 -24.04
N ARG A 357 2.17 9.42 -24.31
CA ARG A 357 3.45 8.71 -24.32
C ARG A 357 3.75 8.05 -22.98
N ALA A 358 3.53 8.77 -21.86
CA ALA A 358 3.73 8.21 -20.54
C ALA A 358 2.84 6.99 -20.29
N LEU A 359 1.57 7.07 -20.68
CA LEU A 359 0.59 5.99 -20.55
C LEU A 359 0.94 4.77 -21.39
N VAL A 360 1.29 4.97 -22.67
CA VAL A 360 1.71 3.88 -23.56
C VAL A 360 2.92 3.14 -22.98
N GLU A 361 3.94 3.87 -22.51
CA GLU A 361 5.14 3.26 -21.95
C GLU A 361 4.86 2.58 -20.59
N LEU A 362 4.04 3.18 -19.72
CA LEU A 362 3.68 2.58 -18.42
C LEU A 362 2.82 1.32 -18.57
N MET A 363 1.75 1.39 -19.35
CA MET A 363 0.79 0.29 -19.52
C MET A 363 1.35 -0.80 -20.44
N GLY A 364 2.19 -0.43 -21.40
CA GLY A 364 2.94 -1.36 -22.26
C GLY A 364 4.16 -1.96 -21.58
N SER A 365 4.59 -1.43 -20.43
CA SER A 365 5.70 -1.98 -19.65
C SER A 365 5.29 -3.27 -18.93
N SER A 366 5.16 -4.33 -19.70
CA SER A 366 5.40 -5.64 -19.13
C SER A 366 6.89 -5.71 -18.84
N ARG A 367 7.25 -6.19 -17.64
CA ARG A 367 8.60 -6.67 -17.42
C ARG A 367 8.79 -7.77 -18.46
N LYS A 368 9.47 -7.47 -19.58
CA LYS A 368 10.09 -8.50 -20.41
C LYS A 368 10.75 -9.38 -19.38
N SER A 369 10.26 -10.63 -19.26
CA SER A 369 10.70 -11.56 -18.24
C SER A 369 12.17 -11.29 -18.05
N ARG A 370 12.57 -10.83 -16.85
CA ARG A 370 14.00 -10.74 -16.53
C ARG A 370 14.61 -12.01 -17.09
N GLU A 371 15.77 -11.89 -17.73
CA GLU A 371 16.58 -13.02 -18.18
C GLU A 371 16.21 -14.24 -17.34
N PRO A 372 15.62 -15.26 -17.99
CA PRO A 372 14.76 -16.26 -17.37
C PRO A 372 15.31 -16.58 -16.01
N PHE A 373 14.57 -16.29 -14.94
CA PHE A 373 15.06 -16.41 -13.57
C PHE A 373 15.74 -17.77 -13.46
N LEU A 374 17.08 -17.76 -13.52
CA LEU A 374 17.80 -18.98 -13.82
C LEU A 374 17.55 -19.89 -12.63
N GLY A 375 16.80 -20.96 -12.89
CA GLY A 375 16.19 -21.77 -11.85
C GLY A 375 17.25 -22.38 -10.94
N PHE A 376 16.81 -22.98 -9.85
CA PHE A 376 17.71 -23.76 -9.00
C PHE A 376 18.52 -24.75 -9.84
N ASP A 377 17.88 -25.43 -10.79
CA ASP A 377 18.48 -26.42 -11.67
C ASP A 377 19.60 -25.85 -12.56
N PHE A 378 19.45 -24.62 -13.04
CA PHE A 378 20.51 -23.96 -13.80
C PHE A 378 21.74 -23.73 -12.91
N TRP A 379 21.56 -23.15 -11.73
CA TRP A 379 22.69 -22.86 -10.83
C TRP A 379 23.30 -24.12 -10.22
N ALA A 380 22.50 -25.18 -10.06
CA ALA A 380 22.94 -26.49 -9.60
C ALA A 380 23.48 -27.38 -10.73
N SER A 381 23.46 -26.90 -11.97
CA SER A 381 23.92 -27.67 -13.13
C SER A 381 25.42 -27.94 -13.05
N ARG A 382 25.83 -29.05 -13.66
CA ARG A 382 27.23 -29.45 -13.72
C ARG A 382 28.06 -28.43 -14.48
N GLU A 383 27.50 -27.82 -15.52
CA GLU A 383 28.13 -26.82 -16.35
C GLU A 383 28.51 -25.57 -15.54
N ILE A 384 27.63 -25.12 -14.63
CA ILE A 384 27.91 -23.98 -13.75
C ILE A 384 28.96 -24.35 -12.70
N PHE A 385 28.92 -25.56 -12.16
CA PHE A 385 29.93 -26.05 -11.22
C PHE A 385 31.31 -26.16 -11.90
N ASP A 386 31.38 -26.75 -13.09
CA ASP A 386 32.61 -26.90 -13.87
C ASP A 386 33.17 -25.53 -14.26
N SER A 387 32.31 -24.57 -14.63
CA SER A 387 32.70 -23.18 -14.85
C SER A 387 33.26 -22.53 -13.57
N TYR A 388 32.64 -22.76 -12.41
CA TYR A 388 33.16 -22.27 -11.13
C TYR A 388 34.55 -22.81 -10.82
N CYS A 389 34.78 -24.11 -11.07
CA CYS A 389 36.09 -24.74 -10.95
C CYS A 389 37.10 -24.16 -11.95
N LEU A 390 36.72 -24.02 -13.22
CA LEU A 390 37.57 -23.51 -14.31
C LEU A 390 38.06 -22.09 -14.03
N TYR A 391 37.15 -21.19 -13.66
CA TYR A 391 37.46 -19.80 -13.30
C TYR A 391 37.82 -19.63 -11.83
N LYS A 392 37.99 -20.74 -11.11
CA LYS A 392 38.49 -20.83 -9.73
C LYS A 392 37.78 -19.90 -8.74
N GLY A 393 36.46 -19.75 -8.90
CA GLY A 393 35.59 -18.92 -8.08
C GLY A 393 35.66 -17.40 -8.32
N VAL A 394 36.28 -16.96 -9.43
CA VAL A 394 36.32 -15.53 -9.82
C VAL A 394 35.05 -15.17 -10.58
N VAL A 395 34.10 -14.56 -9.86
CA VAL A 395 32.75 -14.25 -10.37
C VAL A 395 32.76 -13.44 -11.68
N ASN A 396 33.62 -12.44 -11.82
CA ASN A 396 33.63 -11.59 -13.02
C ASN A 396 34.00 -12.39 -14.29
N GLN A 397 34.94 -13.32 -14.19
CA GLN A 397 35.35 -14.16 -15.33
C GLN A 397 34.27 -15.17 -15.68
N MET A 398 33.62 -15.77 -14.67
CA MET A 398 32.47 -16.63 -14.89
C MET A 398 31.33 -15.88 -15.57
N ALA A 399 31.04 -14.66 -15.11
CA ALA A 399 29.99 -13.80 -15.63
C ALA A 399 30.19 -13.48 -17.12
N GLU A 400 31.42 -13.15 -17.50
CA GLU A 400 31.81 -12.98 -18.90
C GLU A 400 31.63 -14.28 -19.71
N ALA A 401 32.08 -15.41 -19.16
CA ALA A 401 32.01 -16.71 -19.84
C ALA A 401 30.60 -17.23 -20.09
N ILE A 402 29.68 -17.02 -19.13
CA ILE A 402 28.29 -17.49 -19.23
C ILE A 402 27.34 -16.41 -19.77
N GLY A 403 27.85 -15.22 -20.10
CA GLY A 403 27.07 -14.12 -20.67
C GLY A 403 26.04 -13.53 -19.72
N LEU A 404 26.32 -13.51 -18.41
CA LEU A 404 25.39 -12.99 -17.37
C LEU A 404 26.02 -11.85 -16.57
N PRO A 405 25.24 -10.94 -15.96
CA PRO A 405 25.78 -9.92 -15.06
C PRO A 405 26.47 -10.55 -13.83
N ALA A 406 27.63 -10.04 -13.44
CA ALA A 406 28.41 -10.56 -12.30
C ALA A 406 27.63 -10.59 -10.98
N SER A 407 26.69 -9.66 -10.77
CA SER A 407 25.80 -9.68 -9.60
C SER A 407 24.83 -10.86 -9.62
N THR A 408 24.27 -11.20 -10.79
CA THR A 408 23.42 -12.37 -10.99
C THR A 408 24.19 -13.66 -10.71
N VAL A 409 25.42 -13.77 -11.26
CA VAL A 409 26.31 -14.91 -11.03
C VAL A 409 26.70 -15.04 -9.57
N SER A 410 27.09 -13.94 -8.93
CA SER A 410 27.44 -13.93 -7.50
C SER A 410 26.29 -14.45 -6.64
N VAL A 411 25.07 -13.95 -6.85
CA VAL A 411 23.89 -14.37 -6.08
C VAL A 411 23.52 -15.81 -6.38
N GLY A 412 23.56 -16.22 -7.64
CA GLY A 412 23.27 -17.59 -8.08
C GLY A 412 24.21 -18.62 -7.45
N LEU A 413 25.51 -18.36 -7.51
CA LEU A 413 26.55 -19.21 -6.92
C LEU A 413 26.49 -19.22 -5.39
N LEU A 414 26.33 -18.05 -4.77
CA LEU A 414 26.19 -17.94 -3.31
C LEU A 414 24.98 -18.73 -2.82
N ASN A 415 23.87 -18.69 -3.56
CA ASN A 415 22.70 -19.49 -3.25
C ASN A 415 23.00 -20.98 -3.30
N GLN A 416 24.00 -21.46 -4.06
CA GLN A 416 24.45 -22.87 -4.08
C GLN A 416 25.57 -23.17 -3.08
N GLY A 417 25.94 -22.22 -2.22
CA GLY A 417 27.06 -22.39 -1.29
C GLY A 417 28.43 -22.25 -1.95
N LEU A 418 28.50 -21.66 -3.16
CA LEU A 418 29.72 -21.40 -3.92
C LEU A 418 30.03 -19.89 -3.88
N PRO A 419 30.73 -19.37 -2.86
CA PRO A 419 30.93 -17.94 -2.73
C PRO A 419 31.92 -17.43 -3.77
N GLY A 420 31.86 -16.14 -4.10
CA GLY A 420 32.95 -15.52 -4.88
C GLY A 420 34.23 -15.44 -4.05
N LEU A 421 35.36 -15.89 -4.61
CA LEU A 421 36.66 -15.90 -3.91
C LEU A 421 37.48 -14.62 -4.10
N GLY A 422 36.99 -13.68 -4.92
CA GLY A 422 37.57 -12.35 -5.13
C GLY A 422 38.98 -12.35 -5.74
N GLY A 423 39.69 -11.23 -5.60
CA GLY A 423 41.06 -11.05 -6.11
C GLY A 423 42.15 -11.85 -5.37
N ARG A 424 41.80 -12.51 -4.25
CA ARG A 424 42.71 -13.35 -3.43
C ARG A 424 42.35 -14.83 -3.51
N ALA A 425 41.82 -15.26 -4.65
CA ALA A 425 41.24 -16.59 -4.77
C ALA A 425 42.24 -17.74 -4.50
N ALA A 426 43.54 -17.58 -4.81
CA ALA A 426 44.52 -18.64 -4.57
C ALA A 426 44.81 -18.92 -3.08
N PRO A 427 45.23 -17.93 -2.26
CA PRO A 427 45.32 -18.08 -0.81
C PRO A 427 44.02 -18.60 -0.19
N MET A 428 42.88 -18.04 -0.58
CA MET A 428 41.58 -18.40 -0.02
C MET A 428 41.21 -19.87 -0.29
N ARG A 429 41.51 -20.39 -1.49
CA ARG A 429 41.34 -21.82 -1.80
C ARG A 429 42.26 -22.71 -0.98
N SER A 430 43.50 -22.29 -0.74
CA SER A 430 44.45 -23.05 0.08
C SER A 430 43.94 -23.17 1.51
N ALA A 431 43.46 -22.06 2.10
CA ALA A 431 42.86 -22.05 3.43
C ALA A 431 41.62 -22.93 3.51
N LEU A 432 40.69 -22.83 2.54
CA LEU A 432 39.49 -23.66 2.50
C LEU A 432 39.85 -25.16 2.41
N ARG A 433 40.85 -25.51 1.61
CA ARG A 433 41.30 -26.91 1.46
C ARG A 433 41.88 -27.45 2.76
N ALA A 434 42.74 -26.68 3.43
CA ALA A 434 43.30 -27.07 4.73
C ALA A 434 42.19 -27.30 5.76
N PHE A 435 41.24 -26.35 5.85
CA PHE A 435 40.10 -26.44 6.77
C PHE A 435 39.24 -27.68 6.52
N TYR A 436 38.87 -27.96 5.26
CA TYR A 436 38.04 -29.13 4.93
C TYR A 436 38.77 -30.48 5.08
N VAL A 437 40.11 -30.48 5.19
CA VAL A 437 40.91 -31.67 5.53
C VAL A 437 40.99 -31.90 7.06
N GLY A 438 40.53 -30.94 7.86
CA GLY A 438 40.42 -31.05 9.32
C GLY A 438 41.31 -30.10 10.10
N GLU A 439 42.05 -29.21 9.43
CA GLU A 439 42.86 -28.20 10.10
C GLU A 439 41.99 -27.15 10.79
N SER A 440 42.53 -26.55 11.86
CA SER A 440 41.87 -25.43 12.53
C SER A 440 41.74 -24.21 11.61
N ILE A 441 40.84 -23.28 11.95
CA ILE A 441 40.67 -22.03 11.21
C ILE A 441 41.98 -21.23 11.23
N GLU A 442 42.63 -21.16 12.39
CA GLU A 442 43.88 -20.47 12.63
C GLU A 442 44.99 -21.02 11.75
N THR A 443 45.22 -22.34 11.83
CA THR A 443 46.25 -23.04 11.05
C THR A 443 46.00 -22.89 9.54
N SER A 444 44.74 -23.02 9.11
CA SER A 444 44.35 -22.85 7.70
C SER A 444 44.64 -21.44 7.18
N CYS A 445 44.38 -20.41 8.01
CA CYS A 445 44.63 -19.02 7.68
C CYS A 445 46.12 -18.70 7.64
N GLU A 446 46.88 -19.19 8.62
CA GLU A 446 48.34 -19.01 8.72
C GLU A 446 49.06 -19.66 7.53
N LEU A 447 48.75 -20.91 7.21
CA LEU A 447 49.34 -21.64 6.08
C LEU A 447 49.11 -20.94 4.73
N ALA A 448 47.96 -20.28 4.59
CA ALA A 448 47.60 -19.61 3.34
C ALA A 448 47.92 -18.11 3.32
N GLY A 449 48.33 -17.51 4.45
CA GLY A 449 48.51 -16.07 4.58
C GLY A 449 47.22 -15.27 4.40
N VAL A 450 46.07 -15.80 4.85
CA VAL A 450 44.76 -15.16 4.74
C VAL A 450 44.35 -14.55 6.09
N PRO A 451 43.82 -13.32 6.14
CA PRO A 451 43.26 -12.78 7.37
C PRO A 451 42.09 -13.63 7.87
N LYS A 452 42.13 -14.01 9.15
CA LYS A 452 41.14 -14.88 9.79
C LYS A 452 39.71 -14.35 9.65
N GLU A 453 39.52 -13.04 9.77
CA GLU A 453 38.22 -12.39 9.67
C GLU A 453 37.59 -12.57 8.28
N ALA A 454 38.39 -12.39 7.22
CA ALA A 454 37.94 -12.56 5.84
C ALA A 454 37.58 -14.02 5.53
N PHE A 455 38.32 -14.98 6.12
CA PHE A 455 38.04 -16.41 5.99
C PHE A 455 36.73 -16.80 6.69
N ILE A 456 36.50 -16.30 7.91
CA ILE A 456 35.25 -16.53 8.66
C ILE A 456 34.05 -15.92 7.92
N GLU A 457 34.18 -14.71 7.39
CA GLU A 457 33.11 -14.07 6.61
C GLU A 457 32.74 -14.91 5.38
N LEU A 458 33.75 -15.47 4.70
CA LEU A 458 33.54 -16.38 3.59
C LEU A 458 32.79 -17.66 4.01
N LEU A 459 33.22 -18.32 5.08
CA LEU A 459 32.55 -19.53 5.61
C LEU A 459 31.09 -19.25 6.02
N ARG A 460 30.81 -18.08 6.60
CA ARG A 460 29.45 -17.67 6.93
C ARG A 460 28.60 -17.48 5.67
N SER A 461 29.20 -16.94 4.60
CA SER A 461 28.49 -16.75 3.33
C SER A 461 28.09 -18.08 2.67
N THR A 462 28.93 -19.13 2.78
CA THR A 462 28.62 -20.48 2.24
C THR A 462 27.55 -21.21 3.06
N GLY A 463 27.53 -20.98 4.38
CA GLY A 463 26.59 -21.58 5.32
C GLY A 463 25.18 -20.97 5.32
N SER A 464 24.87 -19.99 4.45
CA SER A 464 23.60 -19.26 4.49
C SER A 464 22.34 -20.15 4.35
N ARG A 465 22.44 -21.28 3.64
CA ARG A 465 21.35 -22.28 3.59
C ARG A 465 21.20 -23.05 4.90
N LEU A 466 22.32 -23.48 5.49
CA LEU A 466 22.32 -24.17 6.77
C LEU A 466 21.76 -23.27 7.88
N ALA A 467 22.16 -22.00 7.92
CA ALA A 467 21.61 -21.02 8.87
C ALA A 467 20.08 -20.91 8.76
N LYS A 468 19.54 -20.76 7.54
CA LYS A 468 18.07 -20.75 7.32
C LYS A 468 17.38 -22.05 7.72
N ALA A 469 18.05 -23.19 7.55
CA ALA A 469 17.50 -24.48 7.97
C ALA A 469 17.46 -24.59 9.50
N LEU A 470 18.52 -24.15 10.19
CA LEU A 470 18.59 -24.09 11.64
C LEU A 470 17.53 -23.15 12.22
N ASP A 471 17.35 -21.95 11.64
CA ASP A 471 16.28 -21.01 12.05
C ASP A 471 14.89 -21.67 11.94
N ARG A 472 14.64 -22.43 10.86
CA ARG A 472 13.39 -23.15 10.66
C ARG A 472 13.19 -24.31 11.64
N MET A 473 14.27 -24.99 12.04
CA MET A 473 14.21 -26.03 13.06
C MET A 473 13.83 -25.42 14.41
N SER A 474 14.45 -24.30 14.78
CA SER A 474 14.11 -23.56 16.01
C SER A 474 12.66 -23.05 16.01
N ASP A 475 12.18 -22.48 14.90
CA ASP A 475 10.79 -22.06 14.74
C ASP A 475 9.80 -23.23 14.82
N ALA A 476 10.21 -24.43 14.39
CA ALA A 476 9.37 -25.63 14.43
C ALA A 476 9.26 -26.17 15.86
N ASP A 477 10.36 -26.17 16.62
CA ASP A 477 10.40 -26.60 18.02
C ASP A 477 9.47 -25.74 18.91
N GLU A 478 9.38 -24.43 18.65
CA GLU A 478 8.46 -23.52 19.35
C GLU A 478 6.98 -23.73 19.00
N ARG A 479 6.69 -24.35 17.85
CA ARG A 479 5.32 -24.52 17.33
C ARG A 479 4.74 -25.89 17.57
N ILE A 480 5.45 -26.84 18.20
CA ILE A 480 4.88 -28.13 18.58
C ILE A 480 3.79 -27.88 19.64
N PRO A 481 2.49 -27.87 19.27
CA PRO A 481 1.42 -27.55 20.18
C PRO A 481 1.04 -28.87 20.86
N GLY A 482 1.77 -29.25 21.91
CA GLY A 482 1.53 -30.56 22.50
C GLY A 482 2.57 -31.17 23.42
N LYS A 483 3.43 -30.39 24.09
CA LYS A 483 3.85 -30.81 25.44
C LYS A 483 2.70 -30.52 26.41
N GLN A 484 1.59 -31.25 26.23
CA GLN A 484 0.70 -31.52 27.35
C GLN A 484 1.52 -32.34 28.34
N ASP A 485 1.59 -31.86 29.58
CA ASP A 485 2.15 -32.60 30.69
C ASP A 485 1.64 -34.04 30.63
N VAL A 486 2.56 -34.99 30.43
CA VAL A 486 2.27 -36.41 30.62
C VAL A 486 1.99 -36.55 32.10
N ALA A 487 0.71 -36.49 32.45
CA ALA A 487 0.21 -36.85 33.76
C ALA A 487 0.74 -38.25 34.10
N GLU A 488 1.21 -38.37 35.34
CA GLU A 488 1.75 -39.57 35.96
C GLU A 488 0.95 -40.82 35.56
N SER A 489 1.66 -41.80 35.02
CA SER A 489 1.14 -43.14 34.75
C SER A 489 0.54 -43.72 36.04
N PRO A 490 -0.71 -44.22 36.04
CA PRO A 490 -1.23 -44.94 37.18
C PRO A 490 -0.45 -46.24 37.38
N SER A 491 -0.09 -46.52 38.63
CA SER A 491 0.60 -47.73 39.08
C SER A 491 -0.13 -48.99 38.59
N PHE A 492 0.61 -49.87 37.91
CA PHE A 492 0.15 -51.23 37.61
C PHE A 492 0.09 -52.05 38.92
N ASP A 493 -1.10 -52.50 39.30
CA ASP A 493 -1.31 -53.54 40.31
C ASP A 493 -0.89 -54.92 39.77
N PRO A 494 -0.29 -55.80 40.60
CA PRO A 494 0.15 -57.11 40.18
C PRO A 494 -1.00 -58.12 40.06
N ILE A 495 -1.02 -58.85 38.95
CA ILE A 495 -1.92 -59.96 38.64
C ILE A 495 -1.64 -61.15 39.58
N ALA A 496 -2.68 -61.64 40.24
CA ALA A 496 -2.69 -62.88 41.00
C ALA A 496 -2.60 -64.11 40.10
N GLN A 497 -1.78 -65.10 40.48
CA GLN A 497 -1.70 -66.42 39.84
C GLN A 497 -2.92 -67.30 40.17
N PRO A 498 -3.41 -68.12 39.21
CA PRO A 498 -4.42 -69.13 39.49
C PRO A 498 -3.81 -70.46 39.93
N LYS A 499 -4.63 -71.27 40.63
CA LYS A 499 -4.34 -72.65 41.07
C LYS A 499 -4.05 -73.61 39.92
#